data_AF-A0A382TVA4-F1
#
_entry.id   AF-A0A382TVA4-F1
#
_cell.length_a   1.000
_cell.length_b   1.000
_cell.length_c   1.000
_cell.angle_alpha   90.00
_cell.angle_beta   90.00
_cell.angle_gamma   90.00
#
_symmetry.space_group_name_H-M   'P 1'
#
loop_
_entity.id
_entity.type
_entity.pdbx_description
1 polymer ?
#
loop_
_entity_poly.entity_id
_entity_poly.type
_entity_poly.pdbx_seq_one_letter_code
_entity_poly.pdbx_strand_id
1 'polypeptide(L)'
;MKIRDRYITKTLLNYTLAVLLVWLSIYSFFNFLEELNSIGKADYTVLEAMKYIILQMPEVAYKQASPVILLGCVLGMGYLATTNQLVVLRVSGNS
;
A
#
# COMPACT_ATOMS: atom_id res chain seq x y z
N MET A 1 8.67 -18.35 -16.90
CA MET A 1 7.49 -18.29 -16.00
C MET A 1 6.24 -18.23 -16.85
N LYS A 2 5.24 -19.08 -16.58
CA LYS A 2 4.02 -19.19 -17.39
C LYS A 2 3.30 -17.83 -17.40
N ILE A 3 2.79 -17.42 -18.57
CA ILE A 3 2.12 -16.12 -18.80
C ILE A 3 0.99 -15.88 -17.77
N ARG A 4 0.36 -16.97 -17.29
CA ARG A 4 -0.70 -16.99 -16.27
C ARG A 4 -0.22 -16.48 -14.90
N ASP A 5 0.90 -17.01 -14.40
CA ASP A 5 1.46 -16.60 -13.11
C ASP A 5 1.83 -15.11 -13.13
N ARG A 6 2.39 -14.64 -14.25
CA ARG A 6 2.72 -13.23 -14.44
C ARG A 6 1.47 -12.34 -14.42
N TYR A 7 0.34 -12.81 -14.95
CA TYR A 7 -0.91 -12.06 -14.91
C TYR A 7 -1.47 -11.95 -13.49
N ILE A 8 -1.49 -13.08 -12.75
CA ILE A 8 -1.93 -13.12 -11.35
C ILE A 8 -1.04 -12.21 -10.49
N THR A 9 0.29 -12.35 -10.59
CA THR A 9 1.23 -11.52 -9.83
C THR A 9 1.11 -10.04 -10.18
N LYS A 10 0.92 -9.69 -11.47
CA LYS A 10 0.77 -8.29 -11.87
C LYS A 10 -0.49 -7.67 -11.29
N THR A 11 -1.61 -8.40 -11.31
CA THR A 11 -2.86 -7.94 -10.70
C THR A 11 -2.70 -7.79 -9.18
N LEU A 12 -2.15 -8.80 -8.51
CA LEU A 12 -1.91 -8.77 -7.05
C LEU A 12 -1.02 -7.59 -6.64
N LEU A 13 0.05 -7.35 -7.40
CA LEU A 13 1.00 -6.26 -7.15
C LEU A 13 0.31 -4.90 -7.36
N ASN A 14 -0.53 -4.75 -8.37
CA ASN A 14 -1.29 -3.52 -8.61
C ASN A 14 -2.23 -3.19 -7.44
N TYR A 15 -2.95 -4.19 -6.91
CA TYR A 15 -3.82 -4.01 -5.74
C TYR A 15 -3.03 -3.69 -4.48
N THR A 16 -1.92 -4.39 -4.25
CA THR A 16 -1.05 -4.13 -3.09
C THR A 16 -0.46 -2.71 -3.14
N LEU A 17 -0.05 -2.25 -4.32
CA LEU A 17 0.47 -0.90 -4.53
C LEU A 17 -0.61 0.17 -4.33
N ALA A 18 -1.84 -0.08 -4.76
CA ALA A 18 -2.98 0.80 -4.50
C ALA A 18 -3.29 0.92 -3.00
N VAL A 19 -3.30 -0.19 -2.26
CA VAL A 19 -3.50 -0.18 -0.79
C VAL A 19 -2.38 0.58 -0.09
N LEU A 20 -1.14 0.37 -0.50
CA LEU A 20 0.03 1.08 0.03
C LEU A 20 -0.09 2.59 -0.22
N LEU A 21 -0.54 3.01 -1.40
CA LEU A 21 -0.73 4.43 -1.75
C LEU A 21 -1.83 5.09 -0.90
N VAL A 22 -2.96 4.40 -0.69
CA VAL A 22 -4.04 4.88 0.20
C VAL A 22 -3.53 5.01 1.63
N TRP A 23 -2.79 4.02 2.11
CA TRP A 23 -2.23 4.03 3.46
C TRP A 23 -1.22 5.16 3.67
N LEU A 24 -0.27 5.34 2.73
CA LEU A 24 0.68 6.46 2.73
C LEU A 24 -0.02 7.82 2.72
N SER A 25 -1.08 7.97 1.92
CA SER A 25 -1.84 9.21 1.84
C SER A 25 -2.47 9.58 3.19
N ILE A 26 -3.13 8.61 3.84
CA ILE A 26 -3.73 8.80 5.16
C ILE A 26 -2.64 9.12 6.20
N TYR A 27 -1.56 8.35 6.22
CA TYR A 27 -0.48 8.54 7.18
C TYR A 27 0.21 9.91 7.03
N SER A 28 0.47 10.32 5.79
CA SER A 28 1.04 11.64 5.47
C SER A 28 0.11 12.77 5.89
N PHE A 29 -1.21 12.60 5.75
CA PHE A 29 -2.19 13.58 6.17
C PHE A 29 -2.22 13.74 7.70
N PHE A 30 -2.20 12.63 8.45
CA PHE A 30 -2.12 12.67 9.91
C PHE A 30 -0.82 13.30 10.42
N ASN A 31 0.33 12.93 9.85
CA ASN A 31 1.61 13.57 10.22
C ASN A 31 1.59 15.07 9.92
N PHE A 32 1.04 15.47 8.76
CA PHE A 32 0.89 16.88 8.44
C PHE A 32 0.04 17.62 9.48
N LEU A 33 -1.06 17.02 9.96
CA LEU A 33 -1.89 17.60 11.03
C LEU A 33 -1.18 17.68 12.39
N GLU A 34 -0.41 16.66 12.77
CA GLU A 34 0.40 16.67 14.00
C GLU A 34 1.46 17.76 13.94
N GLU A 35 2.11 17.91 12.78
CA GLU A 35 3.14 18.91 12.60
C GLU A 35 2.57 20.32 12.50
N LEU A 36 1.38 20.49 11.90
CA LEU A 36 0.58 21.73 11.95
C LEU A 36 0.26 22.15 13.39
N ASN A 37 0.02 21.20 14.31
CA ASN A 37 -0.20 21.50 15.74
C ASN A 37 1.09 21.87 16.48
N SER A 38 2.26 21.50 15.95
CA SER A 38 3.58 21.83 16.51
C SER A 38 4.13 23.17 16.00
N ILE A 39 3.45 23.81 15.04
CA ILE A 39 3.82 25.15 14.55
C ILE A 39 3.53 26.17 15.66
N GLY A 40 4.58 26.53 16.41
CA GLY A 40 4.47 27.47 17.53
C GLY A 40 5.63 27.49 18.52
N LYS A 41 6.62 26.59 18.41
CA LYS A 41 7.85 26.66 19.22
C LYS A 41 9.09 26.82 18.32
N ALA A 42 9.58 28.06 18.26
CA ALA A 42 10.96 28.43 17.90
C ALA A 42 11.47 28.07 16.48
N ASP A 43 10.92 28.67 15.43
CA ASP A 43 11.46 28.60 14.05
C ASP A 43 11.28 27.26 13.30
N TYR A 44 10.28 26.46 13.67
CA TYR A 44 9.91 25.26 12.89
C TYR A 44 9.28 25.65 11.54
N THR A 45 10.07 25.52 10.46
CA THR A 45 9.65 25.89 9.11
C THR A 45 8.95 24.70 8.44
N VAL A 46 7.91 24.96 7.63
CA VAL A 46 7.21 23.95 6.79
C VAL A 46 8.19 23.08 5.96
N LEU A 47 9.37 23.62 5.66
CA LEU A 47 10.45 22.94 4.95
C LEU A 47 11.12 21.81 5.78
N GLU A 48 11.25 21.96 7.10
CA GLU A 48 11.79 20.93 7.99
C GLU A 48 10.77 19.84 8.26
N ALA A 49 9.50 20.21 8.45
CA ALA A 49 8.37 19.29 8.53
C ALA A 49 8.27 18.41 7.26
N MET A 50 8.39 18.99 6.07
CA MET A 50 8.43 18.21 4.83
C MET A 50 9.61 17.23 4.76
N LYS A 51 10.81 17.64 5.20
CA LYS A 51 11.98 16.75 5.28
C LYS A 51 11.75 15.60 6.28
N TYR A 52 11.16 15.91 7.43
CA TYR A 52 10.85 14.94 8.47
C TYR A 52 9.83 13.90 7.98
N ILE A 53 8.74 14.35 7.34
CA ILE A 53 7.73 13.48 6.73
C ILE A 53 8.34 12.57 5.65
N ILE A 54 9.23 13.10 4.79
CA ILE A 54 9.91 12.30 3.75
C ILE A 54 10.85 11.26 4.36
N LEU A 55 11.60 11.60 5.42
CA LEU A 55 12.47 10.64 6.12
C LEU A 55 11.68 9.60 6.90
N GLN A 56 10.50 9.95 7.42
CA GLN A 56 9.68 9.05 8.23
C GLN A 56 8.78 8.14 7.37
N MET A 57 8.39 8.57 6.18
CA MET A 57 7.65 7.75 5.19
C MET A 57 8.23 6.33 4.99
N PRO A 58 9.54 6.14 4.72
CA PRO A 58 10.10 4.80 4.51
C PRO A 58 10.12 3.96 5.79
N GLU A 59 10.37 4.56 6.96
CA GLU A 59 10.33 3.83 8.24
C GLU A 59 8.93 3.29 8.53
N VAL A 60 7.92 4.11 8.27
CA VAL A 60 6.51 3.79 8.52
C VAL A 60 6.02 2.76 7.51
N ALA A 61 6.37 2.92 6.25
CA ALA A 61 6.10 1.92 5.22
C ALA A 61 6.69 0.56 5.61
N TYR A 62 7.88 0.53 6.22
CA TYR A 62 8.50 -0.71 6.70
C TYR A 62 7.78 -1.29 7.92
N LYS A 63 7.46 -0.46 8.92
CA LYS A 63 6.72 -0.89 10.13
C LYS A 63 5.33 -1.43 9.81
N GLN A 64 4.64 -0.85 8.82
CA GLN A 64 3.29 -1.26 8.40
C GLN A 64 3.29 -2.13 7.14
N ALA A 65 4.45 -2.60 6.68
CA ALA A 65 4.55 -3.44 5.49
C ALA A 65 3.69 -4.72 5.60
N SER A 66 3.81 -5.45 6.72
CA SER A 66 3.09 -6.72 6.92
C SER A 66 1.56 -6.59 6.81
N PRO A 67 0.87 -5.69 7.56
CA PRO A 67 -0.57 -5.52 7.43
C PRO A 67 -0.99 -5.00 6.04
N VAL A 68 -0.21 -4.11 5.41
CA VAL A 68 -0.50 -3.59 4.07
C VAL A 68 -0.41 -4.69 3.01
N ILE A 69 0.62 -5.55 3.08
CA ILE A 69 0.80 -6.68 2.17
C ILE A 69 -0.34 -7.69 2.33
N LEU A 70 -0.73 -8.01 3.57
CA LEU A 70 -1.86 -8.92 3.83
C LEU A 70 -3.16 -8.37 3.25
N LEU A 71 -3.48 -7.10 3.50
CA LEU A 71 -4.66 -6.45 2.94
C LEU A 71 -4.63 -6.40 1.41
N GLY A 72 -3.47 -6.08 0.82
CA GLY A 72 -3.25 -6.11 -0.62
C GLY A 72 -3.47 -7.50 -1.23
N CYS A 73 -2.99 -8.55 -0.55
CA CYS A 73 -3.22 -9.94 -0.94
C CYS A 73 -4.70 -10.32 -0.86
N VAL A 74 -5.39 -9.98 0.22
CA VAL A 74 -6.82 -10.29 0.40
C VAL A 74 -7.66 -9.58 -0.66
N LEU A 75 -7.40 -8.31 -0.91
CA LEU A 75 -8.12 -7.54 -1.94
C LEU A 75 -7.80 -8.05 -3.36
N GLY A 76 -6.53 -8.33 -3.65
CA GLY A 76 -6.11 -8.87 -4.93
C GLY A 76 -6.71 -10.25 -5.21
N MET A 77 -6.62 -11.18 -4.26
CA MET A 77 -7.23 -12.51 -4.39
C MET A 77 -8.76 -12.44 -4.44
N GLY A 78 -9.37 -11.57 -3.64
CA GLY A 78 -10.82 -11.32 -3.66
C GLY A 78 -11.28 -10.84 -5.03
N TYR A 79 -10.55 -9.92 -5.67
CA TYR A 79 -10.85 -9.46 -7.02
C TYR A 79 -10.75 -10.59 -8.07
N LEU A 80 -9.71 -11.42 -7.99
CA LEU A 80 -9.54 -12.58 -8.88
C LEU A 80 -10.60 -13.68 -8.64
N ALA A 81 -11.09 -13.80 -7.41
CA ALA A 81 -12.16 -14.72 -7.05
C ALA A 81 -13.51 -14.26 -7.59
N THR A 82 -13.85 -12.97 -7.41
CA THR A 82 -15.11 -12.37 -7.89
C THR A 82 -15.22 -12.35 -9.40
N THR A 83 -14.09 -12.22 -10.12
CA THR A 83 -14.06 -12.28 -11.59
C THR A 83 -14.07 -13.71 -12.15
N ASN A 84 -14.25 -14.74 -11.30
CA ASN A 84 -14.20 -16.16 -11.64
C ASN A 84 -12.90 -16.62 -12.32
N GLN A 85 -11.85 -15.80 -12.37
CA GLN A 85 -10.59 -16.16 -13.03
C GLN A 85 -9.87 -17.29 -12.31
N LEU A 86 -9.93 -17.31 -10.97
CA LEU A 86 -9.42 -18.43 -10.16
C LEU A 86 -10.24 -19.70 -10.35
N VAL A 87 -11.55 -19.57 -10.54
CA VAL A 87 -12.47 -20.70 -10.79
C VAL A 87 -12.19 -21.30 -12.17
N VAL A 88 -12.05 -20.47 -13.20
CA VAL A 88 -11.69 -20.92 -14.56
C VAL A 88 -10.30 -21.57 -14.58
N LEU A 89 -9.33 -21.03 -13.82
CA LEU A 89 -8.02 -21.65 -13.64
C LEU A 89 -8.13 -23.05 -13.01
N ARG A 90 -8.94 -23.20 -11.96
CA ARG A 90 -9.15 -24.48 -11.26
C ARG A 90 -9.90 -25.50 -12.13
N VAL A 91 -10.92 -25.06 -12.87
CA VAL A 91 -11.72 -25.91 -13.77
C VAL A 91 -10.93 -26.28 -15.04
N SER A 92 -9.94 -25.48 -15.45
CA SER A 92 -9.03 -25.78 -16.58
C SER A 92 -8.03 -26.93 -16.31
N GLY A 93 -8.22 -27.69 -15.22
CA GLY A 93 -7.37 -28.83 -14.85
C GLY A 93 -6.04 -28.44 -14.20
N ASN A 94 -5.88 -27.17 -13.80
CA ASN A 94 -4.68 -26.70 -13.14
C ASN A 94 -4.91 -26.70 -11.61
N SER A 95 -4.56 -27.83 -10.98
CA SER A 95 -4.28 -27.85 -9.53
C SER A 95 -3.06 -27.00 -9.22
#